data_AF-G7PNV3-F1
#
_entry.id   AF-G7PNV3-F1
#
_cell.length_a   1.000
_cell.length_b   1.000
_cell.length_c   1.000
_cell.angle_alpha   90.00
_cell.angle_beta   90.00
_cell.angle_gamma   90.00
#
_symmetry.space_group_name_H-M   'P 1'
#
loop_
_entity.id
_entity.type
_entity.pdbx_description
1 polymer ?
#
loop_
_entity_poly.entity_id
_entity_poly.type
_entity_poly.pdbx_seq_one_letter_code
_entity_poly.pdbx_strand_id
1 'polypeptide(L)'
;LRSLFAQCHALVPPQHYYDACVFDSCFVPGSSLECASLQAYAALCAQQGVCLDWRNHTHGACLVECPSHREYQACGPAEEPTCKSSSSQQNNTVLVEGCFCPEGTMNYAPGFDVCVKTCGCVGPDNVPREFGEHFEFDCKNCVCLEGGSGIVCQTKRCSQKPVTHCVEDGTYLATEVNPADTCCNITVCESKGVCVHENAEYQPGSPVYSSKCQDCVCTDKVDNSTLLNTITCTHVPCSTSCSPGFELVEAPGECCKKCEQTHCILKQPDNQHVILKPGDFKSDPKNNCTFFSCVKIHNQLISSISNITCPNFDASICVPGSITLMPNGCCKTCIPRNETRVPCSTVPVITEVSDAGCTKTVLMNHCSGSCGTFAMYSARAQSLDHGCSCCREEKTSQREVVLSCPNGGSLAHTYTHIESCQCQDTICELPTDTSRRARRSPRHLGSG
;
A
#
# COMPACT_ATOMS: atom_id res chain seq x y z
N LEU A 1 30.74 -43.35 85.32
CA LEU A 1 29.54 -42.63 85.80
C LEU A 1 29.25 -42.81 87.30
N ARG A 2 29.34 -44.02 87.89
CA ARG A 2 29.04 -44.26 89.33
C ARG A 2 29.81 -43.37 90.31
N SER A 3 31.08 -43.08 90.04
CA SER A 3 31.91 -42.17 90.86
C SER A 3 31.58 -40.69 90.65
N LEU A 4 31.10 -40.31 89.47
CA LEU A 4 30.77 -38.93 89.10
C LEU A 4 29.53 -38.44 89.85
N PHE A 5 28.49 -39.27 89.94
CA PHE A 5 27.23 -38.96 90.63
C PHE A 5 27.29 -39.19 92.16
N ALA A 6 28.45 -39.55 92.72
CA ALA A 6 28.56 -39.91 94.14
C ALA A 6 28.08 -38.80 95.08
N GLN A 7 28.33 -37.53 94.72
CA GLN A 7 27.87 -36.37 95.50
C GLN A 7 26.34 -36.20 95.45
N CYS A 8 25.70 -36.62 94.34
CA CYS A 8 24.25 -36.55 94.18
C CYS A 8 23.52 -37.73 94.82
N HIS A 9 24.15 -38.92 94.92
CA HIS A 9 23.48 -40.11 95.48
C HIS A 9 22.94 -39.91 96.91
N ALA A 10 23.55 -39.02 97.69
CA ALA A 10 23.10 -38.67 99.04
C ALA A 10 21.85 -37.77 99.06
N LEU A 11 21.60 -37.03 97.97
CA LEU A 11 20.49 -36.09 97.81
C LEU A 11 19.34 -36.73 97.04
N VAL A 12 19.65 -37.49 95.98
CA VAL A 12 18.68 -38.18 95.12
C VAL A 12 19.07 -39.67 95.02
N PRO A 13 18.34 -40.59 95.66
CA PRO A 13 18.66 -42.02 95.61
C PRO A 13 18.60 -42.57 94.17
N PRO A 14 19.66 -43.22 93.66
CA PRO A 14 19.75 -43.61 92.25
C PRO A 14 18.91 -44.84 91.88
N GLN A 15 18.45 -45.64 92.84
CA GLN A 15 17.90 -46.98 92.61
C GLN A 15 16.73 -46.98 91.62
N HIS A 16 15.72 -46.14 91.83
CA HIS A 16 14.55 -46.07 90.96
C HIS A 16 14.89 -45.64 89.52
N TYR A 17 15.86 -44.73 89.36
CA TYR A 17 16.31 -44.25 88.05
C TYR A 17 17.21 -45.25 87.34
N TYR A 18 18.03 -45.98 88.10
CA TYR A 18 18.86 -47.07 87.59
C TYR A 18 18.00 -48.23 87.10
N ASP A 19 16.99 -48.64 87.86
CA ASP A 19 16.09 -49.73 87.47
C ASP A 19 15.29 -49.36 86.21
N ALA A 20 14.85 -48.09 86.10
CA ALA A 20 14.23 -47.56 84.88
C ALA A 20 15.21 -47.58 83.68
N CYS A 21 16.45 -47.14 83.86
CA CYS A 21 17.49 -47.17 82.83
C CYS A 21 17.77 -48.60 82.32
N VAL A 22 17.88 -49.58 83.24
CA VAL A 22 18.07 -50.99 82.89
C VAL A 22 16.89 -51.53 82.11
N PHE A 23 15.67 -51.19 82.52
CA PHE A 23 14.46 -51.54 81.78
C PHE A 23 14.50 -50.93 80.35
N ASP A 24 14.66 -49.63 80.23
CA ASP A 24 14.66 -48.94 78.93
C ASP A 24 15.75 -49.47 77.98
N SER A 25 16.95 -49.76 78.51
CA SER A 25 18.07 -50.32 77.76
C SER A 25 17.81 -51.73 77.23
N CYS A 26 17.17 -52.58 78.03
CA CYS A 26 16.92 -53.98 77.67
C CYS A 26 15.73 -54.15 76.71
N PHE A 27 14.71 -53.28 76.83
CA PHE A 27 13.46 -53.43 76.06
C PHE A 27 13.46 -52.66 74.74
N VAL A 28 14.32 -51.64 74.57
CA VAL A 28 14.41 -50.85 73.31
C VAL A 28 15.88 -50.56 72.94
N PRO A 29 16.66 -51.58 72.53
CA PRO A 29 18.08 -51.39 72.22
C PRO A 29 18.28 -50.44 71.04
N GLY A 30 19.26 -49.52 71.16
CA GLY A 30 19.63 -48.57 70.09
C GLY A 30 18.78 -47.30 70.03
N SER A 31 17.92 -47.06 71.02
CA SER A 31 17.01 -45.90 71.08
C SER A 31 17.55 -44.70 71.87
N SER A 32 18.79 -44.78 72.37
CA SER A 32 19.43 -43.80 73.26
C SER A 32 18.64 -43.43 74.53
N LEU A 33 17.66 -44.26 74.92
CA LEU A 33 16.86 -44.07 76.13
C LEU A 33 17.69 -44.14 77.41
N GLU A 34 18.83 -44.84 77.40
CA GLU A 34 19.79 -44.83 78.50
C GLU A 34 20.33 -43.42 78.76
N CYS A 35 20.55 -42.65 77.68
CA CYS A 35 20.96 -41.25 77.77
C CYS A 35 19.84 -40.37 78.32
N ALA A 36 18.58 -40.63 77.97
CA ALA A 36 17.43 -39.91 78.51
C ALA A 36 17.25 -40.16 80.02
N SER A 37 17.41 -41.42 80.45
CA SER A 37 17.40 -41.80 81.87
C SER A 37 18.53 -41.13 82.65
N LEU A 38 19.74 -41.10 82.09
CA LEU A 38 20.89 -40.40 82.68
C LEU A 38 20.68 -38.88 82.74
N GLN A 39 20.13 -38.28 81.67
CA GLN A 39 19.81 -36.85 81.62
C GLN A 39 18.76 -36.46 82.68
N ALA A 40 17.72 -37.28 82.85
CA ALA A 40 16.70 -37.04 83.87
C ALA A 40 17.28 -37.08 85.29
N TYR A 41 18.15 -38.07 85.57
CA TYR A 41 18.83 -38.15 86.85
C TYR A 41 19.79 -36.98 87.07
N ALA A 42 20.56 -36.59 86.05
CA ALA A 42 21.45 -35.44 86.10
C ALA A 42 20.70 -34.11 86.32
N ALA A 43 19.52 -33.93 85.71
CA ALA A 43 18.67 -32.77 85.93
C ALA A 43 18.18 -32.67 87.38
N LEU A 44 17.81 -33.79 88.00
CA LEU A 44 17.43 -33.82 89.42
C LEU A 44 18.61 -33.50 90.33
N CYS A 45 19.81 -34.00 90.02
CA CYS A 45 21.02 -33.62 90.72
C CYS A 45 21.30 -32.12 90.61
N ALA A 46 21.15 -31.54 89.42
CA ALA A 46 21.34 -30.12 89.16
C ALA A 46 20.35 -29.24 89.95
N GLN A 47 19.09 -29.67 90.09
CA GLN A 47 18.10 -29.02 90.95
C GLN A 47 18.49 -28.99 92.44
N GLN A 48 19.27 -29.98 92.90
CA GLN A 48 19.83 -30.01 94.26
C GLN A 48 21.17 -29.26 94.37
N GLY A 49 21.56 -28.50 93.34
CA GLY A 49 22.82 -27.74 93.30
C GLY A 49 24.04 -28.54 92.88
N VAL A 50 23.89 -29.81 92.49
CA VAL A 50 24.97 -30.69 92.05
C VAL A 50 24.89 -30.87 90.53
N CYS A 51 25.44 -29.90 89.79
CA CYS A 51 25.49 -29.93 88.34
C CYS A 51 26.83 -30.53 87.85
N LEU A 52 26.77 -31.46 86.88
CA LEU A 52 27.91 -32.27 86.45
C LEU A 52 27.90 -32.46 84.93
N ASP A 53 29.07 -32.37 84.29
CA ASP A 53 29.25 -32.66 82.85
C ASP A 53 29.32 -34.17 82.57
N TRP A 54 28.20 -34.86 82.78
CA TRP A 54 28.13 -36.31 82.64
C TRP A 54 28.29 -36.79 81.19
N ARG A 55 27.91 -35.97 80.19
CA ARG A 55 27.97 -36.34 78.77
C ARG A 55 29.40 -36.51 78.27
N ASN A 56 30.32 -35.65 78.68
CA ASN A 56 31.73 -35.77 78.35
C ASN A 56 32.35 -37.09 78.86
N HIS A 57 31.85 -37.60 79.98
CA HIS A 57 32.24 -38.89 80.55
C HIS A 57 31.59 -40.12 79.88
N THR A 58 30.76 -39.93 78.85
CA THR A 58 30.16 -41.04 78.07
C THR A 58 30.96 -41.41 76.82
N HIS A 59 32.10 -40.76 76.57
CA HIS A 59 32.95 -41.00 75.40
C HIS A 59 32.19 -40.91 74.06
N GLY A 60 31.23 -39.99 73.95
CA GLY A 60 30.45 -39.74 72.73
C GLY A 60 29.18 -40.60 72.60
N ALA A 61 28.89 -41.50 73.54
CA ALA A 61 27.66 -42.33 73.48
C ALA A 61 26.37 -41.52 73.63
N CYS A 62 26.41 -40.41 74.38
CA CYS A 62 25.26 -39.54 74.64
C CYS A 62 25.50 -38.09 74.17
N LEU A 63 26.04 -37.90 72.96
CA LEU A 63 26.29 -36.57 72.39
C LEU A 63 24.98 -35.79 72.17
N VAL A 64 25.02 -34.48 72.38
CA VAL A 64 23.94 -33.55 72.02
C VAL A 64 24.47 -32.58 70.97
N GLU A 65 23.71 -32.39 69.91
CA GLU A 65 23.99 -31.39 68.88
C GLU A 65 23.21 -30.12 69.19
N CYS A 66 23.93 -29.02 69.41
CA CYS A 66 23.35 -27.69 69.51
C CYS A 66 23.25 -27.04 68.12
N PRO A 67 22.32 -26.09 67.93
CA PRO A 67 22.33 -25.23 66.74
C PRO A 67 23.71 -24.59 66.53
N SER A 68 24.09 -24.34 65.28
CA SER A 68 25.45 -23.89 64.91
C SER A 68 25.92 -22.59 65.58
N HIS A 69 24.98 -21.75 66.05
CA HIS A 69 25.25 -20.49 66.75
C HIS A 69 25.20 -20.60 68.28
N ARG A 70 25.06 -21.82 68.83
CA ARG A 70 25.03 -22.12 70.25
C ARG A 70 26.03 -23.21 70.63
N GLU A 71 26.47 -23.19 71.87
CA GLU A 71 27.38 -24.17 72.44
C GLU A 71 26.71 -24.95 73.57
N TYR A 72 26.98 -26.25 73.61
CA TYR A 72 26.51 -27.10 74.69
C TYR A 72 27.22 -26.73 75.99
N GLN A 73 26.45 -26.53 77.06
CA GLN A 73 26.98 -26.42 78.41
C GLN A 73 26.21 -27.37 79.33
N ALA A 74 26.95 -28.19 80.07
CA ALA A 74 26.37 -29.10 81.06
C ALA A 74 25.72 -28.35 82.24
N CYS A 75 26.23 -27.16 82.55
CA CYS A 75 25.86 -26.37 83.72
C CYS A 75 25.77 -24.89 83.35
N GLY A 76 24.71 -24.52 82.63
CA GLY A 76 24.39 -23.12 82.35
C GLY A 76 23.29 -22.58 83.27
N PRO A 77 23.07 -21.26 83.30
CA PRO A 77 22.01 -20.66 84.11
C PRO A 77 20.63 -21.02 83.56
N ALA A 78 19.66 -21.29 84.45
CA ALA A 78 18.27 -21.58 84.04
C ALA A 78 17.61 -20.40 83.28
N GLU A 79 17.97 -19.18 83.65
CA GLU A 79 17.61 -17.96 82.93
C GLU A 79 18.87 -17.36 82.30
N GLU A 80 18.96 -17.41 80.97
CA GLU A 80 20.09 -16.82 80.25
C GLU A 80 20.11 -15.29 80.42
N PRO A 81 21.30 -14.68 80.60
CA PRO A 81 21.42 -13.23 80.54
C PRO A 81 21.05 -12.75 79.12
N THR A 82 20.26 -11.68 79.07
CA THR A 82 19.84 -11.06 77.81
C THR A 82 20.11 -9.56 77.75
N CYS A 83 20.05 -8.97 76.57
CA CYS A 83 20.14 -7.52 76.42
C CYS A 83 18.98 -6.74 77.09
N LYS A 84 17.89 -7.42 77.44
CA LYS A 84 16.72 -6.82 78.09
C LYS A 84 16.54 -7.23 79.55
N SER A 85 17.39 -8.11 80.09
CA SER A 85 17.32 -8.47 81.50
C SER A 85 17.77 -7.30 82.37
N SER A 86 16.89 -6.84 83.26
CA SER A 86 17.23 -5.89 84.32
C SER A 86 18.21 -6.54 85.29
N SER A 87 19.13 -5.75 85.86
CA SER A 87 20.12 -6.18 86.86
C SER A 87 19.52 -6.86 88.12
N SER A 88 18.20 -6.85 88.29
CA SER A 88 17.46 -7.48 89.38
C SER A 88 17.22 -8.99 89.25
N GLN A 89 17.54 -9.64 88.12
CA GLN A 89 17.38 -11.10 87.94
C GLN A 89 18.64 -11.92 88.26
N GLN A 90 19.69 -11.31 88.79
CA GLN A 90 20.99 -11.97 89.08
C GLN A 90 20.99 -13.03 90.21
N ASN A 91 19.83 -13.37 90.78
CA ASN A 91 19.73 -14.27 91.94
C ASN A 91 19.05 -15.61 91.64
N ASN A 92 19.08 -16.09 90.39
CA ASN A 92 18.66 -17.47 90.09
C ASN A 92 19.90 -18.37 90.03
N THR A 93 20.19 -19.08 91.14
CA THR A 93 21.35 -19.99 91.26
C THR A 93 21.10 -21.37 90.65
N VAL A 94 19.96 -21.58 90.00
CA VAL A 94 19.59 -22.86 89.40
C VAL A 94 20.38 -23.06 88.11
N LEU A 95 21.14 -24.16 88.06
CA LEU A 95 21.90 -24.57 86.89
C LEU A 95 21.16 -25.68 86.14
N VAL A 96 21.17 -25.61 84.82
CA VAL A 96 20.54 -26.58 83.93
C VAL A 96 21.46 -26.93 82.76
N GLU A 97 21.30 -28.13 82.24
CA GLU A 97 21.96 -28.60 81.03
C GLU A 97 21.22 -28.04 79.79
N GLY A 98 21.97 -27.53 78.80
CA GLY A 98 21.35 -26.97 77.60
C GLY A 98 22.34 -26.41 76.56
N CYS A 99 21.77 -25.75 75.54
CA CYS A 99 22.52 -25.05 74.50
C CYS A 99 22.46 -23.55 74.75
N PHE A 100 23.61 -22.93 74.98
CA PHE A 100 23.73 -21.54 75.39
C PHE A 100 24.50 -20.73 74.35
N CYS A 101 24.47 -19.40 74.47
CA CYS A 101 25.32 -18.56 73.64
C CYS A 101 26.81 -18.76 73.98
N PRO A 102 27.71 -18.76 72.97
CA PRO A 102 29.14 -18.95 73.16
C PRO A 102 29.76 -17.84 74.02
N GLU A 103 30.93 -18.13 74.59
CA GLU A 103 31.62 -17.21 75.49
C GLU A 103 31.82 -15.81 74.86
N GLY A 104 31.47 -14.75 75.61
CA GLY A 104 31.53 -13.37 75.14
C GLY A 104 30.31 -12.90 74.34
N THR A 105 29.27 -13.73 74.23
CA THR A 105 27.96 -13.35 73.66
C THR A 105 26.83 -13.64 74.65
N MET A 106 25.66 -13.03 74.44
CA MET A 106 24.46 -13.23 75.25
C MET A 106 23.23 -13.34 74.35
N ASN A 107 22.13 -13.90 74.85
CA ASN A 107 20.91 -13.97 74.06
C ASN A 107 20.27 -12.58 73.94
N TYR A 108 19.68 -12.23 72.79
CA TYR A 108 19.11 -10.91 72.60
C TYR A 108 17.95 -10.60 73.57
N ALA A 109 16.98 -11.51 73.67
CA ALA A 109 15.82 -11.38 74.53
C ALA A 109 15.17 -12.75 74.80
N PRO A 110 14.40 -12.91 75.88
CA PRO A 110 13.66 -14.16 76.13
C PRO A 110 12.75 -14.51 74.94
N GLY A 111 12.83 -15.76 74.46
CA GLY A 111 12.07 -16.23 73.30
C GLY A 111 12.68 -15.92 71.93
N PHE A 112 13.80 -15.19 71.88
CA PHE A 112 14.60 -15.04 70.67
C PHE A 112 15.76 -16.05 70.68
N ASP A 113 16.12 -16.54 69.49
CA ASP A 113 17.24 -17.47 69.29
C ASP A 113 18.39 -16.80 68.54
N VAL A 114 18.89 -15.68 69.08
CA VAL A 114 19.97 -14.88 68.46
C VAL A 114 20.98 -14.47 69.53
N CYS A 115 22.23 -14.91 69.34
CA CYS A 115 23.34 -14.55 70.22
C CYS A 115 24.02 -13.26 69.73
N VAL A 116 24.18 -12.30 70.64
CA VAL A 116 24.72 -10.96 70.35
C VAL A 116 25.89 -10.63 71.26
N LYS A 117 26.89 -9.93 70.71
CA LYS A 117 28.07 -9.47 71.47
C LYS A 117 27.81 -8.11 72.13
N THR A 118 27.10 -7.23 71.43
CA THR A 118 26.71 -5.88 71.88
C THR A 118 25.20 -5.75 71.76
N CYS A 119 24.59 -5.01 72.70
CA CYS A 119 23.16 -4.80 72.69
C CYS A 119 22.80 -3.67 71.74
N GLY A 120 21.86 -3.96 70.83
CA GLY A 120 21.38 -3.05 69.80
C GLY A 120 20.00 -3.45 69.32
N CYS A 121 19.82 -3.54 68.01
CA CYS A 121 18.60 -4.03 67.38
C CYS A 121 18.85 -5.37 66.67
N VAL A 122 17.81 -6.18 66.51
CA VAL A 122 17.85 -7.35 65.64
C VAL A 122 16.91 -7.08 64.47
N GLY A 123 17.46 -7.11 63.25
CA GLY A 123 16.71 -6.88 62.02
C GLY A 123 15.73 -8.00 61.68
N PRO A 124 14.81 -7.76 60.72
CA PRO A 124 13.95 -8.82 60.18
C PRO A 124 14.74 -9.98 59.54
N ASP A 125 16.00 -9.75 59.21
CA ASP A 125 17.00 -10.71 58.74
C ASP A 125 17.68 -11.50 59.86
N ASN A 126 17.27 -11.32 61.13
CA ASN A 126 17.92 -11.85 62.34
C ASN A 126 19.38 -11.41 62.51
N VAL A 127 19.80 -10.34 61.82
CA VAL A 127 21.16 -9.79 61.96
C VAL A 127 21.18 -8.80 63.12
N PRO A 128 22.06 -8.98 64.12
CA PRO A 128 22.29 -8.00 65.17
C PRO A 128 22.95 -6.75 64.61
N ARG A 129 22.46 -5.57 65.00
CA ARG A 129 22.90 -4.26 64.52
C ARG A 129 23.17 -3.33 65.67
N GLU A 130 24.21 -2.53 65.53
CA GLU A 130 24.58 -1.55 66.55
C GLU A 130 23.65 -0.34 66.50
N PHE A 131 23.52 0.35 67.63
CA PHE A 131 22.77 1.59 67.66
C PHE A 131 23.41 2.66 66.75
N GLY A 132 22.58 3.35 65.97
CA GLY A 132 23.00 4.28 64.93
C GLY A 132 23.40 3.61 63.61
N GLU A 133 23.40 2.28 63.52
CA GLU A 133 23.72 1.59 62.27
C GLU A 133 22.63 1.82 61.21
N HIS A 134 23.06 2.25 60.02
CA HIS A 134 22.23 2.40 58.83
C HIS A 134 22.42 1.22 57.89
N PHE A 135 21.31 0.68 57.40
CA PHE A 135 21.33 -0.47 56.50
C PHE A 135 20.15 -0.43 55.53
N GLU A 136 20.28 -1.18 54.45
CA GLU A 136 19.21 -1.37 53.49
C GLU A 136 18.62 -2.78 53.64
N PHE A 137 17.30 -2.87 53.76
CA PHE A 137 16.58 -4.13 53.77
C PHE A 137 15.25 -3.96 53.04
N ASP A 138 14.96 -4.86 52.10
CA ASP A 138 13.70 -4.84 51.34
C ASP A 138 13.40 -3.46 50.72
N CYS A 139 14.41 -2.87 50.07
CA CYS A 139 14.32 -1.54 49.43
C CYS A 139 13.91 -0.40 50.38
N LYS A 140 14.22 -0.55 51.66
CA LYS A 140 14.04 0.47 52.68
C LYS A 140 15.37 0.79 53.34
N ASN A 141 15.59 2.08 53.56
CA ASN A 141 16.69 2.57 54.36
C ASN A 141 16.26 2.52 55.82
N CYS A 142 16.90 1.63 56.58
CA CYS A 142 16.62 1.37 57.98
C CYS A 142 17.74 1.91 58.87
N VAL A 143 17.37 2.25 60.10
CA VAL A 143 18.31 2.66 61.15
C VAL A 143 17.94 1.96 62.46
N CYS A 144 18.94 1.43 63.16
CA CYS A 144 18.76 0.94 64.52
C CYS A 144 18.84 2.12 65.50
N LEU A 145 17.77 2.42 66.21
CA LEU A 145 17.69 3.55 67.13
C LEU A 145 17.88 3.13 68.59
N GLU A 146 18.56 3.99 69.36
CA GLU A 146 18.72 3.83 70.82
C GLU A 146 17.39 3.99 71.57
N GLY A 147 17.38 3.53 72.83
CA GLY A 147 16.27 3.81 73.75
C GLY A 147 15.01 2.95 73.54
N GLY A 148 15.14 1.78 72.91
CA GLY A 148 14.02 0.84 72.74
C GLY A 148 13.11 1.11 71.53
N SER A 149 13.46 2.09 70.70
CA SER A 149 12.74 2.43 69.46
C SER A 149 12.91 1.35 68.36
N GLY A 150 13.89 0.46 68.52
CA GLY A 150 14.12 -0.66 67.59
C GLY A 150 14.58 -0.18 66.21
N ILE A 151 14.11 -0.86 65.17
CA ILE A 151 14.46 -0.55 63.78
C ILE A 151 13.38 0.31 63.15
N VAL A 152 13.79 1.46 62.63
CA VAL A 152 12.93 2.36 61.88
C VAL A 152 13.38 2.38 60.43
N CYS A 153 12.45 2.06 59.53
CA CYS A 153 12.71 1.99 58.10
C CYS A 153 11.92 3.05 57.34
N GLN A 154 12.55 3.65 56.34
CA GLN A 154 11.93 4.56 55.39
C GLN A 154 12.11 4.02 53.98
N THR A 155 11.08 4.15 53.14
CA THR A 155 11.15 3.74 51.73
C THR A 155 12.32 4.46 51.05
N LYS A 156 13.19 3.67 50.38
CA LYS A 156 14.30 4.22 49.61
C LYS A 156 13.76 5.15 48.54
N ARG A 157 14.33 6.36 48.46
CA ARG A 157 13.97 7.33 47.42
C ARG A 157 14.94 7.20 46.26
N CYS A 158 14.41 6.89 45.09
CA CYS A 158 15.18 6.84 43.86
C CYS A 158 15.46 8.26 43.36
N SER A 159 16.73 8.59 43.13
CA SER A 159 17.17 9.93 42.69
C SER A 159 16.97 10.18 41.19
N GLN A 160 16.51 9.18 40.45
CA GLN A 160 16.37 9.24 38.99
C GLN A 160 15.19 10.14 38.61
N LYS A 161 15.45 11.17 37.81
CA LYS A 161 14.37 11.93 37.17
C LYS A 161 13.82 11.07 36.03
N PRO A 162 12.51 10.77 36.00
CA PRO A 162 11.93 9.99 34.93
C PRO A 162 12.06 10.73 33.61
N VAL A 163 12.46 10.00 32.56
CA VAL A 163 12.36 10.47 31.18
C VAL A 163 10.88 10.69 30.88
N THR A 164 10.50 11.90 30.47
CA THR A 164 9.09 12.28 30.26
C THR A 164 8.62 12.06 28.83
N HIS A 165 9.55 12.02 27.88
CA HIS A 165 9.29 11.76 26.46
C HIS A 165 10.55 11.25 25.79
N CYS A 166 10.39 10.39 24.78
CA CYS A 166 11.46 9.98 23.89
C CYS A 166 11.59 10.97 22.74
N VAL A 167 12.82 11.35 22.39
CA VAL A 167 13.09 12.30 21.31
C VAL A 167 12.99 11.63 19.93
N GLU A 168 13.24 10.33 19.87
CA GLU A 168 13.23 9.55 18.64
C GLU A 168 11.83 9.00 18.35
N ASP A 169 11.30 9.33 17.17
CA ASP A 169 10.06 8.76 16.65
C ASP A 169 10.19 7.24 16.51
N GLY A 170 9.09 6.49 16.66
CA GLY A 170 9.12 5.03 16.64
C GLY A 170 9.62 4.39 17.94
N THR A 171 9.84 5.16 19.00
CA THR A 171 10.14 4.66 20.35
C THR A 171 9.02 4.96 21.35
N TYR A 172 8.99 4.24 22.47
CA TYR A 172 8.04 4.44 23.56
C TYR A 172 8.73 4.35 24.93
N LEU A 173 8.12 4.96 25.95
CA LEU A 173 8.64 4.91 27.32
C LEU A 173 8.36 3.53 27.92
N ALA A 174 9.41 2.80 28.21
CA ALA A 174 9.38 1.55 28.96
C ALA A 174 9.96 1.77 30.37
N THR A 175 9.43 1.03 31.33
CA THR A 175 9.95 1.05 32.72
C THR A 175 10.71 -0.23 32.95
N GLU A 176 11.99 -0.11 33.23
CA GLU A 176 12.88 -1.23 33.52
C GLU A 176 13.44 -1.15 34.94
N VAL A 177 13.83 -2.28 35.50
CA VAL A 177 14.55 -2.32 36.77
C VAL A 177 15.96 -1.77 36.54
N ASN A 178 16.40 -0.84 37.39
CA ASN A 178 17.74 -0.27 37.28
C ASN A 178 18.79 -1.36 37.54
N PRO A 179 19.67 -1.69 36.57
CA PRO A 179 20.69 -2.70 36.76
C PRO A 179 21.73 -2.32 37.84
N ALA A 180 21.90 -1.03 38.13
CA ALA A 180 22.76 -0.56 39.21
C ALA A 180 22.09 -0.57 40.59
N ASP A 181 20.75 -0.60 40.65
CA ASP A 181 19.98 -0.57 41.89
C ASP A 181 18.63 -1.26 41.69
N THR A 182 18.55 -2.55 42.02
CA THR A 182 17.35 -3.38 41.80
C THR A 182 16.10 -2.89 42.53
N CYS A 183 16.24 -1.98 43.50
CA CYS A 183 15.14 -1.35 44.22
C CYS A 183 14.51 -0.16 43.48
N CYS A 184 15.15 0.30 42.41
CA CYS A 184 14.70 1.45 41.65
C CYS A 184 14.36 1.07 40.22
N ASN A 185 13.30 1.67 39.70
CA ASN A 185 12.97 1.58 38.29
C ASN A 185 13.51 2.79 37.55
N ILE A 186 13.95 2.57 36.31
CA ILE A 186 14.34 3.60 35.36
C ILE A 186 13.35 3.62 34.20
N THR A 187 13.23 4.78 33.57
CA THR A 187 12.46 4.93 32.34
C THR A 187 13.43 5.00 31.18
N VAL A 188 13.29 4.09 30.23
CA VAL A 188 14.12 3.99 29.02
C VAL A 188 13.24 4.12 27.78
N CYS A 189 13.84 4.49 26.65
CA CYS A 189 13.16 4.54 25.37
C CYS A 189 13.41 3.23 24.63
N GLU A 190 12.34 2.47 24.41
CA GLU A 190 12.38 1.23 23.65
C GLU A 190 11.80 1.41 22.25
N SER A 191 12.35 0.66 21.29
CA SER A 191 11.87 0.59 19.91
C SER A 191 10.50 -0.07 19.82
N LYS A 192 9.56 0.55 19.08
CA LYS A 192 8.25 -0.04 18.76
C LYS A 192 8.33 -1.13 17.68
N GLY A 193 9.51 -1.40 17.11
CA GLY A 193 9.66 -2.35 15.99
C GLY A 193 9.00 -1.87 14.70
N VAL A 194 9.07 -0.56 14.43
CA VAL A 194 8.48 0.09 13.26
C VAL A 194 9.56 0.79 12.43
N CYS A 195 9.28 1.03 11.16
CA CYS A 195 10.10 1.93 10.34
C CYS A 195 9.59 3.37 10.50
N VAL A 196 10.50 4.34 10.48
CA VAL A 196 10.12 5.77 10.48
C VAL A 196 10.59 6.42 9.18
N HIS A 197 9.67 7.09 8.50
CA HIS A 197 9.98 7.87 7.30
C HIS A 197 9.15 9.17 7.30
N GLU A 198 9.80 10.33 7.16
CA GLU A 198 9.17 11.66 7.17
C GLU A 198 8.19 11.87 8.36
N ASN A 199 8.60 11.45 9.56
CA ASN A 199 7.82 11.52 10.81
C ASN A 199 6.54 10.68 10.82
N ALA A 200 6.43 9.67 9.94
CA ALA A 200 5.37 8.67 9.95
C ALA A 200 5.92 7.29 10.35
N GLU A 201 5.15 6.56 11.17
CA GLU A 201 5.46 5.20 11.62
C GLU A 201 4.81 4.16 10.70
N TYR A 202 5.59 3.18 10.24
CA TYR A 202 5.15 2.12 9.34
C TYR A 202 5.37 0.74 9.98
N GLN A 203 4.32 -0.08 9.99
CA GLN A 203 4.41 -1.46 10.44
C GLN A 203 5.18 -2.31 9.44
N PRO A 204 5.86 -3.38 9.88
CA PRO A 204 6.52 -4.31 8.97
C PRO A 204 5.55 -4.87 7.91
N GLY A 205 6.04 -4.98 6.67
CA GLY A 205 5.24 -5.36 5.50
C GLY A 205 4.41 -4.22 4.90
N SER A 206 4.33 -3.06 5.54
CA SER A 206 3.58 -1.91 5.00
C SER A 206 4.35 -1.22 3.88
N PRO A 207 3.66 -0.76 2.81
CA PRO A 207 4.27 0.07 1.78
C PRO A 207 4.61 1.45 2.36
N VAL A 208 5.82 1.90 2.09
CA VAL A 208 6.34 3.22 2.48
C VAL A 208 6.40 4.10 1.25
N TYR A 209 5.69 5.21 1.27
CA TYR A 209 5.72 6.13 0.15
C TYR A 209 6.99 6.99 0.21
N SER A 210 7.94 6.72 -0.69
CA SER A 210 9.18 7.51 -0.83
C SER A 210 9.17 8.29 -2.14
N SER A 211 9.13 7.57 -3.28
CA SER A 211 9.05 8.21 -4.60
C SER A 211 8.14 7.40 -5.52
N LYS A 212 7.58 8.05 -6.54
CA LYS A 212 6.76 7.36 -7.56
C LYS A 212 7.51 6.29 -8.35
N CYS A 213 8.85 6.24 -8.26
CA CYS A 213 9.72 5.31 -8.97
C CYS A 213 10.31 4.20 -8.12
N GLN A 214 10.00 4.19 -6.83
CA GLN A 214 10.49 3.18 -5.91
C GLN A 214 9.31 2.58 -5.17
N ASP A 215 9.26 1.25 -5.18
CA ASP A 215 8.38 0.52 -4.29
C ASP A 215 9.18 0.18 -3.03
N CYS A 216 8.84 0.83 -1.93
CA CYS A 216 9.52 0.70 -0.66
C CYS A 216 8.61 -0.01 0.34
N VAL A 217 9.18 -0.94 1.09
CA VAL A 217 8.46 -1.69 2.12
C VAL A 217 9.25 -1.66 3.41
N CYS A 218 8.55 -1.47 4.53
CA CYS A 218 9.14 -1.61 5.86
C CYS A 218 9.43 -3.10 6.13
N THR A 219 10.66 -3.45 6.50
CA THR A 219 11.07 -4.83 6.75
C THR A 219 11.19 -5.13 8.24
N ASP A 220 11.29 -6.40 8.63
CA ASP A 220 11.57 -6.79 10.03
C ASP A 220 13.06 -6.69 10.40
N LYS A 221 13.91 -6.18 9.51
CA LYS A 221 15.35 -6.04 9.78
C LYS A 221 15.59 -4.79 10.60
N VAL A 222 16.29 -4.95 11.71
CA VAL A 222 16.64 -3.84 12.60
C VAL A 222 17.96 -3.22 12.15
N ASP A 223 17.99 -1.90 12.03
CA ASP A 223 19.22 -1.13 11.83
C ASP A 223 19.93 -0.99 13.19
N ASN A 224 21.20 -1.39 13.23
CA ASN A 224 22.00 -1.39 14.45
C ASN A 224 22.33 0.03 14.97
N SER A 225 22.14 1.06 14.15
CA SER A 225 22.38 2.46 14.52
C SER A 225 21.16 3.15 15.12
N THR A 226 19.98 2.90 14.57
CA THR A 226 18.73 3.56 14.99
C THR A 226 17.86 2.66 15.87
N LEU A 227 18.17 1.36 15.97
CA LEU A 227 17.35 0.35 16.67
C LEU A 227 15.91 0.24 16.12
N LEU A 228 15.65 0.85 14.96
CA LEU A 228 14.38 0.82 14.24
C LEU A 228 14.45 -0.14 13.05
N ASN A 229 13.29 -0.46 12.50
CA ASN A 229 13.21 -1.33 11.34
C ASN A 229 13.65 -0.59 10.06
N THR A 230 14.30 -1.32 9.14
CA THR A 230 14.86 -0.78 7.91
C THR A 230 13.84 -0.81 6.77
N ILE A 231 13.80 0.27 5.99
CA ILE A 231 13.01 0.39 4.77
C ILE A 231 13.85 -0.10 3.59
N THR A 232 13.31 -1.04 2.81
CA THR A 232 13.95 -1.52 1.59
C THR A 232 13.16 -1.07 0.38
N CYS A 233 13.85 -0.47 -0.60
CA CYS A 233 13.26 0.05 -1.82
C CYS A 233 13.74 -0.73 -3.05
N THR A 234 12.82 -0.99 -3.97
CA THR A 234 13.11 -1.56 -5.29
C THR A 234 12.61 -0.63 -6.38
N HIS A 235 13.29 -0.61 -7.53
CA HIS A 235 12.84 0.21 -8.65
C HIS A 235 11.63 -0.41 -9.33
N VAL A 236 10.61 0.42 -9.61
CA VAL A 236 9.42 -0.02 -10.33
C VAL A 236 9.83 -0.48 -11.75
N PRO A 237 9.55 -1.74 -12.13
CA PRO A 237 9.90 -2.23 -13.46
C PRO A 237 8.99 -1.61 -14.53
N CYS A 238 9.56 -0.78 -15.41
CA CYS A 238 8.83 -0.16 -16.51
C CYS A 238 8.83 -1.06 -17.76
N SER A 239 7.72 -1.06 -18.51
CA SER A 239 7.69 -1.67 -19.84
C SER A 239 8.61 -0.90 -20.80
N THR A 240 9.49 -1.60 -21.50
CA THR A 240 10.42 -1.02 -22.48
C THR A 240 9.88 -1.04 -23.91
N SER A 241 8.72 -1.66 -24.13
CA SER A 241 8.06 -1.75 -25.42
C SER A 241 6.56 -1.55 -25.32
N CYS A 242 5.98 -1.08 -26.42
CA CYS A 242 4.54 -0.90 -26.60
C CYS A 242 4.04 -1.83 -27.71
N SER A 243 2.73 -2.06 -27.77
CA SER A 243 2.11 -2.80 -28.86
C SER A 243 2.33 -2.09 -30.21
N PRO A 244 2.29 -2.83 -31.35
CA PRO A 244 2.50 -2.23 -32.66
C PRO A 244 1.55 -1.06 -32.94
N GLY A 245 2.12 0.08 -33.36
CA GLY A 245 1.40 1.33 -33.62
C GLY A 245 1.34 2.31 -32.44
N PHE A 246 1.97 1.96 -31.31
CA PHE A 246 2.13 2.80 -30.13
C PHE A 246 3.62 3.03 -29.83
N GLU A 247 3.97 4.21 -29.33
CA GLU A 247 5.32 4.56 -28.91
C GLU A 247 5.33 5.07 -27.46
N LEU A 248 6.49 4.95 -26.80
CA LEU A 248 6.68 5.39 -25.42
C LEU A 248 6.84 6.91 -25.36
N VAL A 249 5.90 7.58 -24.71
CA VAL A 249 5.90 9.03 -24.49
C VAL A 249 6.11 9.33 -23.02
N GLU A 250 6.88 10.39 -22.74
CA GLU A 250 7.09 10.86 -21.37
C GLU A 250 5.80 11.46 -20.82
N ALA A 251 5.38 10.97 -19.65
CA ALA A 251 4.22 11.49 -18.95
C ALA A 251 4.70 12.31 -17.74
N PRO A 252 4.44 13.64 -17.70
CA PRO A 252 4.88 14.48 -16.60
C PRO A 252 4.34 13.98 -15.25
N GLY A 253 5.24 13.72 -14.30
CA GLY A 253 4.87 13.29 -12.94
C GLY A 253 4.59 11.80 -12.76
N GLU A 254 4.93 10.96 -13.75
CA GLU A 254 4.84 9.49 -13.70
C GLU A 254 6.24 8.88 -13.79
N CYS A 255 6.45 7.71 -13.16
CA CYS A 255 7.77 7.05 -13.24
C CYS A 255 8.04 6.42 -14.61
N CYS A 256 7.04 5.70 -15.14
CA CYS A 256 7.17 4.98 -16.39
C CYS A 256 6.58 5.77 -17.56
N LYS A 257 7.19 5.64 -18.73
CA LYS A 257 6.66 6.17 -19.98
C LYS A 257 5.32 5.51 -20.31
N LYS A 258 4.39 6.27 -20.89
CA LYS A 258 3.06 5.78 -21.31
C LYS A 258 3.08 5.46 -22.80
N CYS A 259 2.37 4.41 -23.20
CA CYS A 259 2.20 4.07 -24.62
C CYS A 259 1.13 4.97 -25.24
N GLU A 260 1.53 5.87 -26.13
CA GLU A 260 0.62 6.72 -26.89
C GLU A 260 0.52 6.22 -28.33
N GLN A 261 -0.67 6.29 -28.92
CA GLN A 261 -0.89 5.84 -30.29
C GLN A 261 -0.28 6.84 -31.27
N THR A 262 0.73 6.40 -32.04
CA THR A 262 1.40 7.23 -33.06
C THR A 262 1.00 6.85 -34.49
N HIS A 263 0.45 5.65 -34.69
CA HIS A 263 0.07 5.13 -36.01
C HIS A 263 -1.40 4.69 -36.07
N CYS A 264 -2.02 4.81 -37.24
CA CYS A 264 -3.33 4.23 -37.48
C CYS A 264 -3.23 2.71 -37.60
N ILE A 265 -4.08 1.98 -36.90
CA ILE A 265 -4.13 0.51 -36.94
C ILE A 265 -5.46 0.12 -37.61
N LEU A 266 -5.38 -0.42 -38.83
CA LEU A 266 -6.55 -0.96 -39.54
C LEU A 266 -6.58 -2.48 -39.41
N LYS A 267 -7.70 -3.02 -38.92
CA LYS A 267 -7.93 -4.47 -38.85
C LYS A 267 -8.51 -4.97 -40.17
N GLN A 268 -7.80 -5.87 -40.85
CA GLN A 268 -8.31 -6.54 -42.04
C GLN A 268 -9.13 -7.79 -41.68
N PRO A 269 -10.01 -8.28 -42.59
CA PRO A 269 -10.85 -9.45 -42.34
C PRO A 269 -10.08 -10.77 -42.08
N ASP A 270 -8.80 -10.83 -42.43
CA ASP A 270 -7.91 -11.98 -42.27
C ASP A 270 -7.05 -11.92 -40.99
N ASN A 271 -7.42 -11.08 -40.02
CA ASN A 271 -6.66 -10.82 -38.79
C ASN A 271 -5.27 -10.20 -39.03
N GLN A 272 -4.97 -9.72 -40.23
CA GLN A 272 -3.77 -8.93 -40.50
C GLN A 272 -4.02 -7.46 -40.15
N HIS A 273 -3.01 -6.79 -39.58
CA HIS A 273 -3.08 -5.38 -39.24
C HIS A 273 -2.24 -4.55 -40.21
N VAL A 274 -2.82 -3.48 -40.75
CA VAL A 274 -2.07 -2.46 -41.52
C VAL A 274 -1.81 -1.27 -40.61
N ILE A 275 -0.53 -0.95 -40.43
CA ILE A 275 -0.06 0.17 -39.62
C ILE A 275 0.40 1.26 -40.57
N LEU A 276 -0.22 2.44 -40.50
CA LEU A 276 0.08 3.59 -41.36
C LEU A 276 0.46 4.80 -40.52
N LYS A 277 1.45 5.58 -40.97
CA LYS A 277 1.75 6.88 -40.37
C LYS A 277 0.74 7.94 -40.85
N PRO A 278 0.53 9.02 -40.08
CA PRO A 278 -0.29 10.14 -40.54
C PRO A 278 0.21 10.71 -41.88
N GLY A 279 -0.67 10.77 -42.87
CA GLY A 279 -0.36 11.20 -44.24
C GLY A 279 -0.08 10.05 -45.21
N ASP A 280 0.16 8.84 -44.72
CA ASP A 280 0.37 7.67 -45.57
C ASP A 280 -0.95 7.14 -46.14
N PHE A 281 -0.89 6.62 -47.36
CA PHE A 281 -1.94 5.80 -47.95
C PHE A 281 -1.35 4.54 -48.58
N LYS A 282 -2.09 3.44 -48.56
CA LYS A 282 -1.67 2.15 -49.10
C LYS A 282 -2.83 1.47 -49.82
N SER A 283 -2.60 0.97 -51.03
CA SER A 283 -3.58 0.15 -51.75
C SER A 283 -3.69 -1.24 -51.12
N ASP A 284 -4.89 -1.82 -51.16
CA ASP A 284 -5.11 -3.20 -50.74
C ASP A 284 -4.41 -4.14 -51.73
N PRO A 285 -3.51 -5.04 -51.27
CA PRO A 285 -2.84 -6.01 -52.13
C PRO A 285 -3.81 -6.97 -52.86
N LYS A 286 -5.02 -7.17 -52.33
CA LYS A 286 -6.03 -8.09 -52.88
C LYS A 286 -7.07 -7.36 -53.74
N ASN A 287 -7.21 -6.03 -53.61
CA ASN A 287 -8.18 -5.24 -54.36
C ASN A 287 -7.63 -3.85 -54.73
N ASN A 288 -7.28 -3.67 -56.01
CA ASN A 288 -6.74 -2.40 -56.53
C ASN A 288 -7.71 -1.21 -56.44
N CYS A 289 -8.99 -1.44 -56.13
CA CYS A 289 -9.98 -0.39 -55.94
C CYS A 289 -10.10 0.08 -54.47
N THR A 290 -9.52 -0.65 -53.51
CA THR A 290 -9.58 -0.32 -52.08
C THR A 290 -8.26 0.31 -51.62
N PHE A 291 -8.35 1.44 -50.93
CA PHE A 291 -7.21 2.16 -50.38
C PHE A 291 -7.44 2.47 -48.91
N PHE A 292 -6.39 2.29 -48.12
CA PHE A 292 -6.34 2.65 -46.70
C PHE A 292 -5.58 3.95 -46.56
N SER A 293 -6.12 4.91 -45.81
CA SER A 293 -5.42 6.15 -45.50
C SER A 293 -5.47 6.45 -44.01
N CYS A 294 -4.44 7.15 -43.52
CA CYS A 294 -4.35 7.61 -42.14
C CYS A 294 -4.16 9.13 -42.12
N VAL A 295 -5.02 9.86 -41.42
CA VAL A 295 -4.89 11.31 -41.24
C VAL A 295 -4.92 11.65 -39.75
N LYS A 296 -4.18 12.69 -39.35
CA LYS A 296 -4.18 13.21 -37.98
C LYS A 296 -4.94 14.53 -37.96
N ILE A 297 -6.11 14.55 -37.31
CA ILE A 297 -6.98 15.73 -37.21
C ILE A 297 -7.21 16.02 -35.72
N HIS A 298 -6.92 17.24 -35.25
CA HIS A 298 -7.06 17.66 -33.85
C HIS A 298 -6.42 16.68 -32.83
N ASN A 299 -5.22 16.18 -33.16
CA ASN A 299 -4.49 15.18 -32.36
C ASN A 299 -5.13 13.79 -32.27
N GLN A 300 -6.17 13.51 -33.06
CA GLN A 300 -6.77 12.19 -33.21
C GLN A 300 -6.34 11.54 -34.53
N LEU A 301 -5.98 10.26 -34.47
CA LEU A 301 -5.64 9.46 -35.64
C LEU A 301 -6.93 8.87 -36.23
N ILE A 302 -7.24 9.24 -37.47
CA ILE A 302 -8.42 8.77 -38.19
C ILE A 302 -7.94 7.92 -39.36
N SER A 303 -8.28 6.63 -39.31
CA SER A 303 -8.13 5.73 -40.43
C SER A 303 -9.39 5.74 -41.29
N SER A 304 -9.23 5.73 -42.60
CA SER A 304 -10.36 5.60 -43.54
C SER A 304 -10.07 4.56 -44.62
N ILE A 305 -11.15 3.93 -45.08
CA ILE A 305 -11.13 2.95 -46.17
C ILE A 305 -11.90 3.59 -47.34
N SER A 306 -11.22 3.80 -48.45
CA SER A 306 -11.78 4.39 -49.66
C SER A 306 -11.89 3.33 -50.74
N ASN A 307 -13.09 3.15 -51.30
CA ASN A 307 -13.34 2.23 -52.41
C ASN A 307 -13.67 3.02 -53.68
N ILE A 308 -12.92 2.82 -54.75
CA ILE A 308 -13.21 3.40 -56.05
C ILE A 308 -14.34 2.60 -56.71
N THR A 309 -15.48 3.26 -56.97
CA THR A 309 -16.59 2.69 -57.75
C THR A 309 -16.43 3.07 -59.23
N CYS A 310 -16.35 2.08 -60.10
CA CYS A 310 -16.24 2.31 -61.54
C CYS A 310 -17.63 2.54 -62.18
N PRO A 311 -17.75 3.48 -63.14
CA PRO A 311 -18.97 3.61 -63.94
C PRO A 311 -19.20 2.36 -64.80
N ASN A 312 -20.46 2.11 -65.18
CA ASN A 312 -20.83 0.98 -66.03
C ASN A 312 -20.03 1.04 -67.34
N PHE A 313 -19.20 0.01 -67.57
CA PHE A 313 -18.33 -0.10 -68.74
C PHE A 313 -19.00 -0.95 -69.81
N ASP A 314 -19.39 -0.31 -70.92
CA ASP A 314 -19.91 -1.00 -72.10
C ASP A 314 -18.76 -1.29 -73.07
N ALA A 315 -18.45 -2.57 -73.27
CA ALA A 315 -17.38 -2.99 -74.19
C ALA A 315 -17.79 -2.88 -75.67
N SER A 316 -19.09 -2.74 -75.97
CA SER A 316 -19.61 -2.74 -77.35
C SER A 316 -19.30 -1.44 -78.10
N ILE A 317 -19.16 -0.33 -77.38
CA ILE A 317 -18.81 0.98 -77.92
C ILE A 317 -17.32 1.15 -78.19
N CYS A 318 -16.50 0.16 -77.81
CA CYS A 318 -15.04 0.23 -77.91
C CYS A 318 -14.51 -0.32 -79.26
N VAL A 319 -13.38 0.22 -79.71
CA VAL A 319 -12.59 -0.39 -80.79
C VAL A 319 -12.02 -1.73 -80.28
N PRO A 320 -12.16 -2.85 -81.02
CA PRO A 320 -11.62 -4.14 -80.60
C PRO A 320 -10.12 -4.06 -80.29
N GLY A 321 -9.70 -4.55 -79.12
CA GLY A 321 -8.29 -4.50 -78.67
C GLY A 321 -7.85 -3.22 -77.96
N SER A 322 -8.72 -2.21 -77.82
CA SER A 322 -8.38 -0.93 -77.14
C SER A 322 -8.71 -0.88 -75.64
N ILE A 323 -9.22 -1.97 -75.07
CA ILE A 323 -9.65 -2.01 -73.66
C ILE A 323 -8.41 -2.13 -72.77
N THR A 324 -8.18 -1.13 -71.92
CA THR A 324 -7.08 -1.10 -70.96
C THR A 324 -7.59 -0.78 -69.55
N LEU A 325 -6.79 -1.09 -68.54
CA LEU A 325 -7.03 -0.62 -67.17
C LEU A 325 -6.47 0.80 -67.04
N MET A 326 -7.15 1.62 -66.25
CA MET A 326 -6.63 2.91 -65.82
C MET A 326 -5.31 2.74 -65.05
N PRO A 327 -4.45 3.76 -64.96
CA PRO A 327 -3.14 3.67 -64.29
C PRO A 327 -3.18 3.22 -62.82
N ASN A 328 -4.32 3.43 -62.14
CA ASN A 328 -4.58 2.97 -60.78
C ASN A 328 -5.03 1.49 -60.69
N GLY A 329 -5.14 0.80 -61.83
CA GLY A 329 -5.44 -0.64 -61.92
C GLY A 329 -6.87 -1.05 -61.55
N CYS A 330 -7.77 -0.09 -61.27
CA CYS A 330 -9.11 -0.37 -60.75
C CYS A 330 -10.20 -0.41 -61.85
N CYS A 331 -10.29 0.60 -62.72
CA CYS A 331 -11.37 0.71 -63.71
C CYS A 331 -10.89 0.46 -65.14
N LYS A 332 -11.80 -0.05 -65.99
CA LYS A 332 -11.55 -0.29 -67.42
C LYS A 332 -11.89 0.96 -68.26
N THR A 333 -11.10 1.22 -69.30
CA THR A 333 -11.27 2.31 -70.26
C THR A 333 -10.98 1.82 -71.69
N CYS A 334 -11.43 2.55 -72.72
CA CYS A 334 -11.24 2.18 -74.13
C CYS A 334 -11.36 3.37 -75.10
N ILE A 335 -11.04 3.15 -76.38
CA ILE A 335 -11.25 4.13 -77.47
C ILE A 335 -12.64 3.91 -78.09
N PRO A 336 -13.55 4.90 -78.14
CA PRO A 336 -14.92 4.75 -78.64
C PRO A 336 -15.04 4.68 -80.18
N ARG A 337 -16.04 3.96 -80.71
CA ARG A 337 -16.38 3.85 -82.15
C ARG A 337 -17.15 5.10 -82.66
N ASN A 338 -16.77 5.60 -83.84
CA ASN A 338 -17.10 6.94 -84.36
C ASN A 338 -18.54 7.14 -84.96
N GLU A 339 -19.46 6.19 -84.88
CA GLU A 339 -20.70 6.17 -85.71
C GLU A 339 -21.99 6.67 -85.06
N THR A 340 -21.98 7.29 -83.87
CA THR A 340 -23.20 7.78 -83.19
C THR A 340 -23.18 9.26 -82.84
N ARG A 341 -22.72 10.11 -83.77
CA ARG A 341 -22.95 11.57 -83.68
C ARG A 341 -23.51 12.09 -84.99
N VAL A 342 -24.84 12.27 -85.06
CA VAL A 342 -25.46 13.08 -86.12
C VAL A 342 -24.96 14.51 -85.95
N PRO A 343 -24.25 15.11 -86.93
CA PRO A 343 -23.73 16.46 -86.79
C PRO A 343 -24.86 17.49 -86.77
N CYS A 344 -24.65 18.61 -86.07
CA CYS A 344 -25.58 19.74 -86.06
C CYS A 344 -25.85 20.24 -87.48
N SER A 345 -27.11 20.20 -87.91
CA SER A 345 -27.54 20.57 -89.27
C SER A 345 -29.01 21.03 -89.31
N THR A 346 -29.43 21.60 -90.44
CA THR A 346 -30.82 22.03 -90.68
C THR A 346 -31.70 20.84 -91.04
N VAL A 347 -32.86 20.73 -90.39
CA VAL A 347 -33.89 19.72 -90.67
C VAL A 347 -35.17 20.43 -91.14
N PRO A 348 -35.67 20.16 -92.35
CA PRO A 348 -36.89 20.80 -92.87
C PRO A 348 -38.15 20.21 -92.22
N VAL A 349 -39.07 21.07 -91.80
CA VAL A 349 -40.34 20.77 -91.12
C VAL A 349 -41.45 21.63 -91.72
N ILE A 350 -42.65 21.08 -91.88
CA ILE A 350 -43.83 21.83 -92.34
C ILE A 350 -44.44 22.51 -91.11
N THR A 351 -44.51 23.84 -91.12
CA THR A 351 -45.00 24.66 -90.02
C THR A 351 -46.16 25.54 -90.50
N GLU A 352 -47.21 25.64 -89.70
CA GLU A 352 -48.32 26.56 -89.96
C GLU A 352 -47.99 27.95 -89.42
N VAL A 353 -47.90 28.93 -90.32
CA VAL A 353 -47.71 30.34 -89.96
C VAL A 353 -49.09 30.98 -89.87
N SER A 354 -49.36 31.65 -88.75
CA SER A 354 -50.64 32.33 -88.49
C SER A 354 -50.41 33.76 -88.00
N ASP A 355 -51.16 34.71 -88.56
CA ASP A 355 -51.13 36.11 -88.14
C ASP A 355 -52.52 36.74 -88.35
N ALA A 356 -52.99 37.51 -87.38
CA ALA A 356 -54.31 38.13 -87.35
C ALA A 356 -55.50 37.19 -87.72
N GLY A 357 -55.38 35.89 -87.43
CA GLY A 357 -56.40 34.88 -87.73
C GLY A 357 -56.38 34.33 -89.17
N CYS A 358 -55.43 34.75 -90.01
CA CYS A 358 -55.16 34.18 -91.32
C CYS A 358 -54.02 33.15 -91.22
N THR A 359 -54.08 32.01 -91.93
CA THR A 359 -53.07 30.96 -91.80
C THR A 359 -52.58 30.43 -93.16
N LYS A 360 -51.36 29.85 -93.16
CA LYS A 360 -50.81 29.08 -94.27
C LYS A 360 -49.66 28.18 -93.82
N THR A 361 -49.58 26.97 -94.37
CA THR A 361 -48.48 26.04 -94.14
C THR A 361 -47.28 26.37 -95.03
N VAL A 362 -46.08 26.45 -94.45
CA VAL A 362 -44.81 26.68 -95.15
C VAL A 362 -43.75 25.68 -94.68
N LEU A 363 -42.75 25.41 -95.53
CA LEU A 363 -41.59 24.59 -95.16
C LEU A 363 -40.54 25.46 -94.46
N MET A 364 -40.18 25.10 -93.22
CA MET A 364 -39.22 25.81 -92.37
C MET A 364 -38.14 24.86 -91.87
N ASN A 365 -36.91 25.35 -91.72
CA ASN A 365 -35.83 24.54 -91.14
C ASN A 365 -35.75 24.74 -89.62
N HIS A 366 -35.42 23.67 -88.90
CA HIS A 366 -35.05 23.68 -87.48
C HIS A 366 -33.63 23.11 -87.31
N CYS A 367 -32.92 23.53 -86.27
CA CYS A 367 -31.59 23.00 -85.96
C CYS A 367 -31.68 21.73 -85.13
N SER A 368 -31.02 20.66 -85.58
CA SER A 368 -30.95 19.38 -84.86
C SER A 368 -29.60 18.69 -85.06
N GLY A 369 -29.16 17.93 -84.07
CA GLY A 369 -27.90 17.19 -84.06
C GLY A 369 -27.12 17.35 -82.76
N SER A 370 -25.98 16.66 -82.68
CA SER A 370 -25.13 16.59 -81.49
C SER A 370 -23.99 17.61 -81.56
N CYS A 371 -23.80 18.35 -80.47
CA CYS A 371 -22.67 19.25 -80.23
C CYS A 371 -21.81 18.76 -79.06
N GLY A 372 -20.56 19.21 -78.99
CA GLY A 372 -19.57 18.69 -78.03
C GLY A 372 -19.77 19.24 -76.62
N THR A 373 -19.58 18.38 -75.62
CA THR A 373 -19.49 18.74 -74.19
C THR A 373 -18.28 18.06 -73.57
N PHE A 374 -17.58 18.73 -72.65
CA PHE A 374 -16.47 18.15 -71.89
C PHE A 374 -16.43 18.66 -70.45
N ALA A 375 -15.85 17.83 -69.57
CA ALA A 375 -15.44 18.19 -68.22
C ALA A 375 -14.02 17.67 -68.01
N MET A 376 -13.07 18.55 -67.79
CA MET A 376 -11.64 18.22 -67.69
C MET A 376 -11.06 18.75 -66.39
N TYR A 377 -10.33 17.92 -65.65
CA TYR A 377 -9.64 18.36 -64.45
C TYR A 377 -8.42 19.22 -64.83
N SER A 378 -8.44 20.49 -64.44
CA SER A 378 -7.31 21.39 -64.61
C SER A 378 -6.42 21.32 -63.36
N ALA A 379 -5.30 20.60 -63.48
CA ALA A 379 -4.32 20.53 -62.39
C ALA A 379 -3.79 21.90 -61.95
N ARG A 380 -3.78 22.89 -62.86
CA ARG A 380 -3.39 24.28 -62.57
C ARG A 380 -4.43 25.03 -61.74
N ALA A 381 -5.71 24.76 -61.95
CA ALA A 381 -6.81 25.43 -61.26
C ALA A 381 -7.38 24.61 -60.09
N GLN A 382 -6.89 23.39 -59.86
CA GLN A 382 -7.40 22.41 -58.88
C GLN A 382 -8.93 22.27 -58.91
N SER A 383 -9.51 22.42 -60.10
CA SER A 383 -10.95 22.46 -60.34
C SER A 383 -11.28 21.85 -61.69
N LEU A 384 -12.56 21.53 -61.88
CA LEU A 384 -13.07 20.99 -63.14
C LEU A 384 -13.42 22.14 -64.08
N ASP A 385 -12.86 22.09 -65.29
CA ASP A 385 -13.17 22.99 -66.40
C ASP A 385 -14.28 22.37 -67.25
N HIS A 386 -15.34 23.12 -67.52
CA HIS A 386 -16.56 22.64 -68.16
C HIS A 386 -16.82 23.42 -69.45
N GLY A 387 -16.96 22.73 -70.58
CA GLY A 387 -17.35 23.32 -71.86
C GLY A 387 -18.57 22.62 -72.43
N CYS A 388 -19.57 23.38 -72.87
CA CYS A 388 -20.79 22.86 -73.45
C CYS A 388 -21.17 23.67 -74.69
N SER A 389 -21.54 23.00 -75.78
CA SER A 389 -22.05 23.66 -76.99
C SER A 389 -23.43 23.13 -77.37
N CYS A 390 -24.28 24.00 -77.91
CA CYS A 390 -25.64 23.68 -78.37
C CYS A 390 -25.78 23.90 -79.88
N CYS A 391 -26.59 23.09 -80.56
CA CYS A 391 -26.91 23.27 -81.98
C CYS A 391 -27.91 24.42 -82.14
N ARG A 392 -27.48 25.53 -82.76
CA ARG A 392 -28.27 26.77 -82.90
C ARG A 392 -28.22 27.32 -84.32
N GLU A 393 -29.15 28.22 -84.63
CA GLU A 393 -29.18 28.94 -85.89
C GLU A 393 -27.90 29.77 -86.07
N GLU A 394 -27.23 29.59 -87.20
CA GLU A 394 -26.05 30.37 -87.59
C GLU A 394 -26.48 31.55 -88.46
N LYS A 395 -27.35 31.29 -89.44
CA LYS A 395 -27.82 32.28 -90.39
C LYS A 395 -29.32 32.17 -90.60
N THR A 396 -30.00 33.31 -90.60
CA THR A 396 -31.44 33.41 -90.84
C THR A 396 -31.75 34.38 -91.98
N SER A 397 -32.91 34.24 -92.61
CA SER A 397 -33.44 35.11 -93.65
C SER A 397 -34.90 35.48 -93.37
N GLN A 398 -35.36 36.62 -93.86
CA GLN A 398 -36.78 37.01 -93.82
C GLN A 398 -37.47 36.56 -95.10
N ARG A 399 -38.56 35.80 -95.01
CA ARG A 399 -39.34 35.31 -96.15
C ARG A 399 -40.78 35.79 -96.05
N GLU A 400 -41.35 36.22 -97.17
CA GLU A 400 -42.72 36.70 -97.24
C GLU A 400 -43.66 35.59 -97.73
N VAL A 401 -44.84 35.49 -97.11
CA VAL A 401 -45.88 34.55 -97.48
C VAL A 401 -47.24 35.25 -97.45
N VAL A 402 -48.08 34.93 -98.44
CA VAL A 402 -49.47 35.38 -98.48
C VAL A 402 -50.35 34.38 -97.74
N LEU A 403 -50.88 34.78 -96.58
CA LEU A 403 -51.79 34.03 -95.71
C LEU A 403 -53.22 34.08 -96.24
N SER A 404 -53.97 33.00 -96.01
CA SER A 404 -55.38 32.90 -96.40
C SER A 404 -56.27 33.23 -95.19
N CYS A 405 -57.14 34.23 -95.31
CA CYS A 405 -58.01 34.67 -94.23
C CYS A 405 -59.41 34.03 -94.34
N PRO A 406 -60.08 33.72 -93.22
CA PRO A 406 -61.44 33.14 -93.23
C PRO A 406 -62.48 33.99 -93.99
N ASN A 407 -62.25 35.30 -94.08
CA ASN A 407 -63.14 36.26 -94.75
C ASN A 407 -62.94 36.32 -96.29
N GLY A 408 -62.16 35.40 -96.87
CA GLY A 408 -61.84 35.35 -98.30
C GLY A 408 -60.80 36.36 -98.79
N GLY A 409 -60.20 37.14 -97.87
CA GLY A 409 -59.08 38.04 -98.14
C GLY A 409 -57.72 37.35 -98.04
N SER A 410 -56.68 38.04 -98.53
CA SER A 410 -55.28 37.59 -98.47
C SER A 410 -54.45 38.62 -97.71
N LEU A 411 -53.59 38.16 -96.79
CA LEU A 411 -52.69 39.01 -96.00
C LEU A 411 -51.23 38.64 -96.26
N ALA A 412 -50.40 39.61 -96.66
CA ALA A 412 -48.96 39.39 -96.77
C ALA A 412 -48.33 39.45 -95.37
N HIS A 413 -47.55 38.43 -95.01
CA HIS A 413 -46.87 38.31 -93.72
C HIS A 413 -45.42 37.84 -93.92
N THR A 414 -44.50 38.35 -93.11
CA THR A 414 -43.06 38.03 -93.21
C THR A 414 -42.62 37.22 -91.99
N TYR A 415 -41.92 36.11 -92.22
CA TYR A 415 -41.43 35.21 -91.18
C TYR A 415 -39.93 34.92 -91.31
N THR A 416 -39.27 34.61 -90.18
CA THR A 416 -37.85 34.26 -90.13
C THR A 416 -37.63 32.79 -90.50
N HIS A 417 -36.79 32.52 -91.51
CA HIS A 417 -36.38 31.19 -91.95
C HIS A 417 -34.92 30.90 -91.58
N ILE A 418 -34.61 29.70 -91.11
CA ILE A 418 -33.25 29.27 -90.76
C ILE A 418 -32.53 28.73 -92.01
N GLU A 419 -31.41 29.36 -92.40
CA GLU A 419 -30.60 28.97 -93.57
C GLU A 419 -29.53 27.92 -93.19
N SER A 420 -28.86 28.09 -92.04
CA SER A 420 -27.84 27.15 -91.55
C SER A 420 -27.82 27.05 -90.02
N CYS A 421 -27.27 25.94 -89.52
CA CYS A 421 -27.14 25.63 -88.09
C CYS A 421 -25.69 25.27 -87.78
N GLN A 422 -25.20 25.68 -86.60
CA GLN A 422 -23.86 25.35 -86.11
C GLN A 422 -23.84 25.11 -84.60
N CYS A 423 -22.79 24.47 -84.11
CA CYS A 423 -22.55 24.34 -82.66
C CYS A 423 -22.04 25.67 -82.10
N GLN A 424 -22.74 26.23 -81.13
CA GLN A 424 -22.38 27.47 -80.43
C GLN A 424 -22.16 27.20 -78.95
N ASP A 425 -21.12 27.81 -78.37
CA ASP A 425 -20.76 27.62 -76.97
C ASP A 425 -21.80 28.19 -76.00
N THR A 426 -22.00 27.50 -74.89
CA THR A 426 -22.96 27.80 -73.84
C THR A 426 -22.35 27.48 -72.47
N ILE A 427 -22.71 28.27 -71.45
CA ILE A 427 -22.24 28.05 -70.08
C ILE A 427 -23.15 27.00 -69.43
N CYS A 428 -22.56 25.89 -68.98
CA CYS A 428 -23.23 24.86 -68.19
C CYS A 428 -23.19 25.24 -66.70
N GLU A 429 -24.20 25.96 -66.21
CA GLU A 429 -24.34 26.21 -64.78
C GLU A 429 -24.92 24.97 -64.07
N LEU A 430 -24.27 24.53 -62.99
CA LEU A 430 -24.87 23.58 -62.05
C LEU A 430 -26.03 24.29 -61.31
N PRO A 431 -27.18 23.65 -61.10
CA PRO A 431 -28.23 24.23 -60.26
C PRO A 431 -27.66 24.40 -58.85
N THR A 432 -27.34 25.65 -58.50
CA THR A 432 -26.95 25.99 -57.14
C THR A 432 -28.21 25.90 -56.29
N ASP A 433 -28.18 25.01 -55.31
CA ASP A 433 -29.22 24.89 -54.28
C ASP A 433 -29.20 26.15 -53.40
N THR A 434 -29.73 27.24 -53.95
CA THR A 434 -29.89 28.54 -53.29
C THR A 434 -31.26 29.14 -53.61
N SER A 435 -32.31 28.34 -53.46
CA SER A 435 -33.66 28.85 -53.18
C SER A 435 -34.09 28.48 -51.76
N ARG A 436 -33.25 28.78 -50.76
CA ARG A 436 -33.74 29.19 -49.43
C ARG A 436 -33.85 30.71 -49.40
N ARG A 437 -34.77 31.27 -50.18
CA ARG A 437 -35.27 32.62 -49.91
C ARG A 437 -36.06 32.58 -48.61
N ALA A 438 -35.42 33.11 -47.57
CA ALA A 438 -35.99 33.35 -46.27
C ALA A 438 -37.36 34.04 -46.38
N ARG A 439 -38.40 33.37 -45.86
CA ARG A 439 -39.67 34.00 -45.48
C ARG A 439 -39.36 35.09 -44.44
N ARG A 440 -39.34 36.36 -44.84
CA ARG A 440 -39.53 37.48 -43.92
C ARG A 440 -41.02 37.61 -43.61
N SER A 441 -41.40 37.33 -42.37
CA SER A 441 -42.66 37.83 -41.78
C SER A 441 -42.34 39.06 -40.91
N PRO A 442 -43.26 40.03 -40.80
CA PRO A 442 -42.97 41.35 -40.26
C PRO A 442 -43.07 41.37 -38.73
N ARG A 443 -42.11 42.01 -38.06
CA ARG A 443 -42.27 42.44 -36.66
C ARG A 443 -42.56 43.93 -36.63
N HIS A 444 -43.78 44.25 -36.21
CA HIS A 444 -44.11 45.46 -35.48
C HIS A 444 -43.09 45.76 -34.39
N LEU A 445 -42.69 47.01 -34.25
CA LEU A 445 -42.45 47.64 -32.96
C LEU A 445 -42.76 49.13 -33.09
N GLY A 446 -43.68 49.61 -32.26
CA GLY A 446 -43.79 51.03 -31.95
C GLY A 446 -42.68 51.45 -30.99
N SER A 447 -42.31 52.72 -31.11
CA SER A 447 -42.05 53.66 -30.02
C SER A 447 -41.54 54.95 -30.64
N GLY A 448 -42.34 56.00 -30.52
CA GLY A 448 -42.13 57.36 -30.99
C GLY A 448 -43.35 58.17 -30.61
#